data_AF-A0AAI8D8B2-F1
#
_entry.id   AF-A0AAI8D8B2-F1
#
_cell.length_a   1.000
_cell.length_b   1.000
_cell.length_c   1.000
_cell.angle_alpha   90.00
_cell.angle_beta   90.00
_cell.angle_gamma   90.00
#
_symmetry.space_group_name_H-M   'P 1'
#
loop_
_entity.id
_entity.type
_entity.pdbx_description
1 polymer ?
#
loop_
_entity_poly.entity_id
_entity_poly.type
_entity_poly.pdbx_seq_one_letter_code
_entity_poly.pdbx_strand_id
1 'polypeptide(L)'
;MVGLEILNLVEILSKDKRRLSFDVIIYGHLIATISAKCEGHRILWHEATIEGFDDFTPKDRHLIEDKVHGHASPKARKYSLH
;
A
#
# COMPACT_ATOMS: atom_id res chain seq x y z
N MET A 1 2.84 -19.18 -2.80
CA MET A 1 3.24 -17.85 -3.29
C MET A 1 2.03 -16.96 -3.20
N VAL A 2 2.04 -15.95 -2.33
CA VAL A 2 0.92 -15.01 -2.23
C VAL A 2 1.12 -13.99 -3.34
N GLY A 3 0.33 -14.07 -4.42
CA GLY A 3 0.49 -13.25 -5.62
C GLY A 3 0.14 -11.78 -5.43
N LEU A 4 0.09 -11.26 -4.20
CA LEU A 4 -0.23 -9.87 -3.90
C LEU A 4 1.04 -9.02 -3.93
N GLU A 5 1.02 -7.90 -4.63
CA GLU A 5 2.12 -6.94 -4.78
C GLU A 5 1.61 -5.51 -4.61
N ILE A 6 2.51 -4.60 -4.23
CA ILE A 6 2.22 -3.17 -4.12
C ILE A 6 3.07 -2.44 -5.15
N LEU A 7 2.42 -1.70 -6.05
CA LEU A 7 3.09 -0.90 -7.07
C LEU A 7 2.72 0.59 -6.92
N ASN A 8 3.47 1.44 -7.62
CA ASN A 8 3.21 2.88 -7.71
C ASN A 8 2.99 3.55 -6.34
N LEU A 9 3.71 3.11 -5.31
CA LEU A 9 3.61 3.68 -3.98
C LEU A 9 4.13 5.12 -3.99
N VAL A 10 3.21 6.07 -3.89
CA VAL A 10 3.47 7.49 -3.77
C VAL A 10 3.14 7.94 -2.35
N GLU A 11 4.11 8.58 -1.71
CA GLU A 11 3.93 9.21 -0.43
C GLU A 11 3.72 10.72 -0.60
N ILE A 12 2.57 11.21 -0.13
CA ILE A 12 2.20 12.62 -0.15
C ILE A 12 2.30 13.13 1.29
N LEU A 13 3.35 13.89 1.56
CA LEU A 13 3.56 14.58 2.83
C LEU A 13 2.86 15.95 2.78
N SER A 14 1.77 16.10 3.54
CA SER A 14 1.18 17.40 3.85
C SER A 14 1.54 17.80 5.28
N LYS A 15 1.51 19.10 5.59
CA LYS A 15 1.97 19.70 6.87
C LYS A 15 1.46 18.99 8.13
N ASP A 16 0.31 18.32 8.06
CA ASP A 16 -0.30 17.64 9.21
C ASP A 16 -0.53 16.13 9.01
N LYS A 17 -0.37 15.57 7.80
CA LYS A 17 -0.83 14.19 7.50
C LYS A 17 0.03 13.51 6.42
N ARG A 18 0.48 12.28 6.72
CA ARG A 18 1.09 11.34 5.75
C ARG A 18 -0.03 10.60 5.03
N ARG A 19 -0.15 10.81 3.71
CA ARG A 19 -1.09 10.08 2.86
C ARG A 19 -0.30 9.22 1.88
N LEU A 20 -0.71 7.97 1.72
CA LEU A 20 -0.14 7.05 0.75
C LEU A 20 -1.16 6.79 -0.35
N SER A 21 -0.69 6.76 -1.58
CA SER A 21 -1.44 6.24 -2.73
C SER A 21 -0.66 5.10 -3.34
N PHE A 22 -1.29 3.95 -3.58
CA PHE A 22 -0.62 2.78 -4.12
C PHE A 22 -1.59 1.84 -4.81
N ASP A 23 -1.05 1.03 -5.71
CA ASP A 23 -1.77 0.01 -6.46
C ASP A 23 -1.61 -1.36 -5.80
N VAL A 24 -2.71 -2.09 -5.66
CA VAL A 24 -2.75 -3.47 -5.21
C VAL A 24 -2.88 -4.37 -6.42
N ILE A 25 -1.82 -5.14 -6.67
CA ILE A 25 -1.77 -6.11 -7.77
C ILE A 25 -1.95 -7.51 -7.19
N ILE A 26 -2.82 -8.33 -7.77
CA ILE A 26 -2.95 -9.75 -7.40
C ILE A 26 -2.78 -10.59 -8.66
N TYR A 27 -1.84 -11.54 -8.63
CA TYR A 27 -1.47 -12.39 -9.76
C TYR A 27 -1.17 -11.61 -11.04
N GLY A 28 -0.53 -10.43 -10.91
CA GLY A 28 -0.17 -9.57 -12.05
C GLY A 28 -1.31 -8.65 -12.55
N HIS A 29 -2.47 -8.66 -11.91
CA HIS A 29 -3.60 -7.81 -12.28
C HIS A 29 -3.83 -6.69 -11.26
N LEU A 30 -4.05 -5.46 -11.73
CA LEU A 30 -4.50 -4.37 -10.87
C LEU A 30 -5.91 -4.66 -10.36
N ILE A 31 -6.03 -4.77 -9.04
CA ILE A 31 -7.29 -5.09 -8.37
C ILE A 31 -7.90 -3.84 -7.73
N ALA A 32 -7.05 -2.98 -7.14
CA ALA A 32 -7.50 -1.72 -6.57
C ALA A 32 -6.38 -0.69 -6.50
N THR A 33 -6.74 0.59 -6.60
CA THR A 33 -5.89 1.72 -6.22
C THR A 33 -6.39 2.26 -4.89
N ILE A 34 -5.50 2.32 -3.90
CA ILE A 34 -5.83 2.72 -2.53
C ILE A 34 -5.13 4.02 -2.21
N SER A 35 -5.91 4.99 -1.73
CA SER A 35 -5.46 6.29 -1.25
C SER A 35 -5.90 6.48 0.19
N ALA A 36 -4.96 6.37 1.14
CA ALA A 36 -5.30 6.34 2.56
C ALA A 36 -4.33 7.15 3.42
N LYS A 37 -4.84 7.65 4.54
CA LYS A 37 -4.00 8.25 5.57
C LYS A 37 -3.30 7.14 6.35
N CYS A 38 -2.10 7.46 6.83
CA CYS A 38 -1.34 6.57 7.68
C CYS A 38 -1.02 7.21 9.02
N GLU A 39 -1.11 6.42 10.08
CA GLU A 39 -0.60 6.75 11.42
C GLU A 39 0.55 5.80 11.77
N GLY A 40 1.77 6.33 11.76
CA GLY A 40 2.98 5.51 11.90
C GLY A 40 3.05 4.44 10.80
N HIS A 41 2.88 3.18 11.19
CA HIS A 41 2.89 2.03 10.28
C HIS A 41 1.51 1.44 9.94
N ARG A 42 0.43 2.15 10.25
CA ARG A 42 -0.93 1.64 10.04
C ARG A 42 -1.68 2.48 9.02
N ILE A 43 -2.41 1.80 8.16
CA ILE A 43 -3.32 2.45 7.21
C ILE A 43 -4.64 2.67 7.96
N LEU A 44 -5.16 3.90 7.93
CA LEU A 44 -6.49 4.21 8.45
C LEU A 44 -7.54 3.75 7.43
N TRP A 45 -7.85 2.45 7.44
CA TRP A 45 -8.77 1.82 6.47
C TRP A 45 -10.16 2.45 6.42
N HIS A 46 -10.63 2.97 7.55
CA HIS A 46 -11.92 3.68 7.61
C HIS A 46 -11.90 5.05 6.90
N GLU A 47 -10.71 5.57 6.59
CA GLU A 47 -10.51 6.80 5.82
C GLU A 47 -9.89 6.54 4.44
N ALA A 48 -9.78 5.27 4.03
CA ALA A 48 -9.22 4.89 2.75
C ALA A 48 -10.24 5.16 1.64
N THR A 49 -9.77 5.81 0.58
CA THR A 49 -10.45 5.83 -0.71
C THR A 49 -9.94 4.66 -1.52
N ILE A 50 -10.84 3.77 -1.95
CA ILE A 50 -10.50 2.58 -2.73
C ILE A 50 -11.21 2.66 -4.06
N GLU A 51 -10.45 2.61 -5.15
CA GLU A 51 -10.95 2.52 -6.51
C GLU A 51 -10.71 1.11 -7.02
N GLY A 52 -11.78 0.39 -7.40
CA GLY A 52 -11.72 -1.02 -7.79
C GLY A 52 -12.33 -1.94 -6.72
N PHE A 53 -11.72 -3.10 -6.49
CA PHE A 53 -12.18 -4.06 -5.47
C PHE A 53 -11.93 -3.52 -4.06
N ASP A 54 -12.95 -3.50 -3.21
CA ASP A 54 -12.91 -2.89 -1.88
C ASP A 54 -13.22 -3.85 -0.71
N ASP A 55 -13.61 -5.10 -1.00
CA ASP A 55 -13.92 -6.12 0.01
C ASP A 55 -12.67 -6.84 0.55
N PHE A 56 -11.67 -6.05 0.97
CA PHE A 56 -10.47 -6.59 1.60
C PHE A 56 -10.78 -7.07 3.01
N THR A 57 -10.53 -8.37 3.27
CA THR A 57 -10.66 -8.95 4.60
C THR A 57 -9.64 -8.34 5.57
N PRO A 58 -9.83 -8.45 6.90
CA PRO A 58 -8.83 -8.00 7.87
C PRO A 58 -7.42 -8.59 7.63
N LYS A 59 -7.36 -9.83 7.12
CA LYS A 59 -6.10 -10.49 6.77
C LYS A 59 -5.44 -9.86 5.55
N ASP A 60 -6.21 -9.52 4.51
CA ASP A 60 -5.69 -8.86 3.31
C ASP A 60 -5.18 -7.46 3.63
N ARG A 61 -5.94 -6.72 4.46
CA ARG A 61 -5.55 -5.39 4.96
C ARG A 61 -4.20 -5.43 5.68
N HIS A 62 -4.02 -6.40 6.57
CA HIS A 62 -2.75 -6.57 7.28
C HIS A 62 -1.58 -6.87 6.32
N LEU A 63 -1.80 -7.74 5.32
CA LEU A 63 -0.78 -8.06 4.32
C LEU A 63 -0.41 -6.85 3.45
N ILE A 64 -1.39 -6.03 3.09
CA ILE A 64 -1.19 -4.78 2.34
C ILE A 64 -0.37 -3.80 3.17
N GLU A 65 -0.72 -3.61 4.44
CA GLU A 65 0.05 -2.77 5.37
C GLU A 65 1.51 -3.22 5.46
N ASP A 66 1.76 -4.50 5.67
CA ASP A 66 3.12 -5.05 5.76
C ASP A 66 3.94 -4.78 4.49
N LYS A 67 3.35 -4.94 3.30
CA LYS A 67 4.02 -4.68 2.02
C LYS A 67 4.29 -3.21 1.78
N VAL A 68 3.32 -2.34 2.08
CA VAL A 68 3.49 -0.88 1.99
C VAL A 68 4.65 -0.42 2.87
N HIS A 69 4.74 -0.95 4.10
CA HIS A 69 5.85 -0.65 5.01
C HIS A 69 7.19 -1.23 4.58
N GLY A 70 7.17 -2.45 4.02
CA GLY A 70 8.33 -3.06 3.40
C GLY A 70 8.92 -2.16 2.29
N HIS A 71 8.06 -1.60 1.43
CA HIS A 71 8.46 -0.67 0.37
C HIS A 71 8.98 0.68 0.89
N ALA A 72 8.40 1.20 1.97
CA ALA A 72 8.80 2.47 2.57
C ALA A 72 10.11 2.40 3.39
N SER A 73 10.57 1.19 3.75
CA SER A 73 11.81 1.01 4.52
C SER A 73 13.05 1.30 3.66
N PRO A 74 14.08 2.03 4.18
CA PRO A 74 15.31 2.34 3.44
C PRO A 74 16.06 1.12 2.87
N LYS A 75 15.77 -0.09 3.37
CA LYS A 75 16.36 -1.34 2.87
C LYS A 75 15.75 -1.84 1.55
N ALA A 76 14.56 -1.39 1.15
CA ALA A 76 13.94 -1.79 -0.12
C ALA A 76 14.57 -1.09 -1.34
N ARG A 77 15.33 0.00 -1.15
CA ARG A 77 16.08 0.68 -2.23
C ARG A 77 17.34 -0.07 -2.71
N LYS A 78 17.66 -1.25 -2.15
CA LYS A 78 18.89 -1.99 -2.51
C LYS A 78 18.76 -3.00 -3.65
N TYR A 79 17.57 -3.17 -4.24
CA TYR A 79 17.39 -4.11 -5.36
C TYR A 79 16.68 -3.46 -6.55
N SER A 80 17.33 -2.46 -7.13
CA SER A 80 17.13 -2.08 -8.53
C SER A 80 18.47 -1.63 -9.10
N LEU A 81 19.26 -2.60 -9.55
CA LEU A 81 20.27 -2.47 -10.61
C LEU A 81 20.93 -3.84 -10.79
N HIS A 82 20.41 -4.63 -11.72
CA HIS A 82 21.19 -5.42 -12.67
C HIS A 82 20.31 -5.84 -13.84
#